data_AF-A0A7G3BYK8-F1
#
_entry.id   AF-A0A7G3BYK8-F1
#
_cell.length_a   1.000
_cell.length_b   1.000
_cell.length_c   1.000
_cell.angle_alpha   90.00
_cell.angle_beta   90.00
_cell.angle_gamma   90.00
#
_symmetry.space_group_name_H-M   'P 1'
#
loop_
_entity.id
_entity.type
_entity.pdbx_description
1 polymer ?
#
loop_
_entity_poly.entity_id
_entity_poly.type
_entity_poly.pdbx_seq_one_letter_code
_entity_poly.pdbx_strand_id
1 'polypeptide(L)'
;MFEVEQKFNEEMRQIYDKSKELTPPYKPTRFKKMLDQYGGVETANRLLISSSKIPDGFIELYSRGPEALKLTVEYLILKPEYSALFNPDQQEIAKKRLKQLNIELP
;
A
#
# COMPACT_ATOMS: atom_id res chain seq x y z
N MET A 1 -14.11 14.36 -6.45
CA MET A 1 -12.68 13.96 -6.53
C MET A 1 -11.99 13.98 -5.16
N PHE A 2 -12.16 15.05 -4.35
CA PHE A 2 -11.59 15.14 -3.00
C PHE A 2 -12.02 14.03 -2.01
N GLU A 3 -13.25 13.53 -2.10
CA GLU A 3 -13.76 12.50 -1.17
C GLU A 3 -13.04 11.15 -1.31
N VAL A 4 -12.70 10.75 -2.55
CA VAL A 4 -12.01 9.48 -2.81
C VAL A 4 -10.56 9.54 -2.33
N GLU A 5 -9.90 10.68 -2.52
CA GLU A 5 -8.54 10.92 -2.03
C GLU A 5 -8.49 10.92 -0.49
N GLN A 6 -9.45 11.58 0.17
CA GLN A 6 -9.55 11.57 1.63
C GLN A 6 -9.79 10.16 2.16
N LYS A 7 -10.73 9.41 1.57
CA LYS A 7 -10.98 8.02 1.91
C LYS A 7 -9.72 7.16 1.74
N PHE A 8 -8.95 7.37 0.67
CA PHE A 8 -7.68 6.67 0.46
C PHE A 8 -6.65 7.02 1.54
N ASN A 9 -6.54 8.30 1.91
CA ASN A 9 -5.63 8.74 2.97
C ASN A 9 -6.01 8.13 4.34
N GLU A 10 -7.29 8.01 4.63
CA GLU A 10 -7.80 7.32 5.82
C GLU A 10 -7.47 5.83 5.78
N GLU A 11 -7.75 5.12 4.68
CA GLU A 11 -7.38 3.71 4.52
C GLU A 11 -5.88 3.49 4.70
N MET A 12 -5.04 4.39 4.17
CA MET A 12 -3.59 4.34 4.33
C MET A 12 -3.17 4.44 5.81
N ARG A 13 -3.89 5.24 6.61
CA ARG A 13 -3.69 5.30 8.06
C ARG A 13 -4.23 4.07 8.77
N GLN A 14 -5.36 3.51 8.30
CA GLN A 14 -5.92 2.29 8.86
C GLN A 14 -5.00 1.08 8.64
N ILE A 15 -4.41 0.91 7.46
CA ILE A 15 -3.45 -0.19 7.22
C ILE A 15 -2.19 -0.03 8.08
N TYR A 16 -1.76 1.20 8.34
CA TYR A 16 -0.68 1.46 9.29
C TYR A 16 -1.08 1.02 10.70
N ASP A 17 -2.29 1.35 11.16
CA ASP A 17 -2.73 0.95 12.49
C ASP A 17 -2.89 -0.56 12.61
N LYS A 18 -3.53 -1.20 11.64
CA LYS A 18 -3.64 -2.67 11.55
C LYS A 18 -2.28 -3.35 11.51
N SER A 19 -1.28 -2.75 10.85
CA SER A 19 0.09 -3.29 10.84
C SER A 19 0.71 -3.33 12.25
N LYS A 20 0.35 -2.39 13.12
CA LYS A 20 0.77 -2.38 14.53
C LYS A 20 0.06 -3.45 15.35
N GLU A 21 -1.13 -3.86 14.96
CA GLU A 21 -1.94 -4.90 15.62
C GLU A 21 -1.55 -6.32 15.18
N LEU A 22 -0.70 -6.46 14.15
CA LEU A 22 -0.15 -7.76 13.75
C LEU A 22 0.59 -8.42 14.92
N THR A 23 0.67 -9.75 14.90
CA THR A 23 1.44 -10.52 15.89
C THR A 23 2.59 -11.25 15.19
N PRO A 24 3.87 -10.85 15.41
CA PRO A 24 4.33 -9.73 16.23
C PRO A 24 4.04 -8.35 15.61
N PRO A 25 3.94 -7.28 16.44
CA PRO A 25 3.55 -5.94 16.01
C PRO A 25 4.57 -5.33 15.06
N TYR A 26 4.09 -4.74 13.97
CA TYR A 26 4.92 -4.09 12.97
C TYR A 26 4.73 -2.58 12.95
N LYS A 27 5.83 -1.83 13.03
CA LYS A 27 5.80 -0.37 13.09
C LYS A 27 6.62 0.20 11.94
N PRO A 28 6.03 0.39 10.74
CA PRO A 28 6.74 0.97 9.61
C PRO A 28 6.88 2.49 9.80
N THR A 29 7.91 2.91 10.54
CA THR A 29 8.18 4.32 10.87
C THR A 29 8.38 5.20 9.63
N ARG A 30 9.06 4.69 8.60
CA ARG A 30 9.23 5.38 7.31
C ARG A 30 7.89 5.63 6.62
N PHE A 31 7.01 4.63 6.61
CA PHE A 31 5.68 4.75 6.01
C PHE A 31 4.85 5.80 6.75
N LYS A 32 4.81 5.75 8.10
CA LYS A 32 4.13 6.79 8.91
C LYS A 32 4.65 8.18 8.60
N LYS A 33 5.96 8.37 8.50
CA LYS A 33 6.56 9.68 8.18
C LYS A 33 6.14 10.17 6.80
N MET A 34 6.07 9.28 5.81
CA MET A 34 5.60 9.64 4.46
C MET A 34 4.11 10.04 4.47
N LEU A 35 3.26 9.30 5.19
CA LEU A 35 1.84 9.66 5.32
C LEU A 35 1.62 11.01 5.99
N ASP A 36 2.41 11.31 7.02
CA ASP A 36 2.31 12.57 7.76
C ASP A 36 2.78 13.76 6.91
N GLN A 37 3.84 13.55 6.11
CA GLN A 37 4.46 14.60 5.32
C GLN A 37 3.80 14.83 3.96
N TYR A 38 3.27 13.79 3.32
CA TYR A 38 2.82 13.82 1.92
C TYR A 38 1.37 13.34 1.73
N GLY A 39 0.76 12.70 2.74
CA GLY A 39 -0.54 12.05 2.59
C GLY A 39 -0.49 10.72 1.83
N GLY A 40 -1.65 10.06 1.75
CA GLY A 40 -1.78 8.71 1.19
C GLY A 40 -1.38 8.61 -0.29
N VAL A 41 -1.98 9.42 -1.17
CA VAL A 41 -1.80 9.30 -2.63
C VAL A 41 -0.34 9.54 -3.04
N GLU A 42 0.28 10.61 -2.53
CA GLU A 42 1.68 10.90 -2.83
C GLU A 42 2.63 9.86 -2.21
N THR A 43 2.29 9.31 -1.04
CA THR A 43 3.03 8.17 -0.46
C THR A 43 2.97 6.95 -1.38
N ALA A 44 1.79 6.61 -1.90
CA ALA A 44 1.60 5.53 -2.86
C ALA A 44 2.40 5.77 -4.15
N ASN A 45 2.33 6.97 -4.72
CA ASN A 45 3.11 7.35 -5.90
C ASN A 45 4.60 7.10 -5.68
N ARG A 46 5.17 7.58 -4.57
CA ARG A 46 6.60 7.41 -4.26
C ARG A 46 7.02 5.94 -4.09
N LEU A 47 6.14 5.11 -3.51
CA LEU A 47 6.40 3.68 -3.33
C LEU A 47 6.33 2.90 -4.65
N LEU A 48 5.47 3.33 -5.58
CA LEU A 48 5.34 2.74 -6.91
C LEU A 48 6.45 3.19 -7.88
N ILE A 49 6.84 4.47 -7.84
CA ILE A 49 7.90 5.05 -8.68
C ILE A 49 9.26 4.40 -8.39
N SER A 50 9.47 3.92 -7.17
CA SER A 50 10.65 3.12 -6.79
C SER A 50 10.58 1.68 -7.35
N SER A 51 10.22 1.53 -8.62
CA SER A 51 9.88 0.27 -9.28
C SER A 51 10.98 -0.80 -9.20
N SER A 52 12.25 -0.41 -9.12
CA SER A 52 13.38 -1.34 -9.05
C SER A 52 13.54 -2.09 -7.72
N LYS A 53 12.96 -1.60 -6.62
CA LYS A 53 13.08 -2.28 -5.31
C LYS A 53 11.73 -2.40 -4.63
N ILE A 54 11.35 -3.63 -4.33
CA ILE A 54 10.19 -3.93 -3.47
C ILE A 54 10.44 -3.25 -2.11
N PRO A 55 9.51 -2.43 -1.58
CA PRO A 55 9.69 -1.79 -0.29
C PRO A 55 9.95 -2.83 0.79
N ASP A 56 10.93 -2.59 1.67
CA ASP A 56 11.28 -3.55 2.72
C ASP A 56 10.06 -3.87 3.62
N GLY A 57 9.14 -2.91 3.82
CA GLY A 57 7.89 -3.14 4.54
C GLY A 57 6.86 -4.02 3.82
N PHE A 58 6.92 -4.09 2.50
CA PHE A 58 6.10 -5.03 1.71
C PHE A 58 6.61 -6.47 1.87
N ILE A 59 7.94 -6.66 1.84
CA ILE A 59 8.57 -7.97 2.07
C ILE A 59 8.26 -8.48 3.48
N GLU A 60 8.31 -7.58 4.47
CA GLU A 60 7.94 -7.91 5.84
C GLU A 60 6.46 -8.33 5.95
N LEU A 61 5.53 -7.58 5.37
CA LEU A 61 4.11 -7.93 5.37
C LEU A 61 3.85 -9.26 4.63
N TYR A 62 4.57 -9.51 3.53
CA TYR A 62 4.52 -10.79 2.81
C TYR A 62 4.91 -11.97 3.70
N SER A 63 6.01 -11.84 4.46
CA SER A 63 6.48 -12.87 5.38
C SER A 63 5.45 -13.21 6.48
N ARG A 64 4.55 -12.28 6.79
CA ARG A 64 3.46 -12.48 7.76
C ARG A 64 2.21 -13.11 7.17
N GLY A 65 2.15 -13.32 5.85
CA GLY A 65 1.08 -14.03 5.18
C GLY A 65 0.07 -13.14 4.44
N PRO A 66 -0.93 -13.76 3.78
CA PRO A 66 -1.82 -13.10 2.84
C PRO A 66 -2.72 -12.04 3.48
N GLU A 67 -3.06 -12.18 4.76
CA GLU A 67 -3.87 -11.17 5.47
C GLU A 67 -3.11 -9.85 5.65
N ALA A 68 -1.82 -9.91 5.95
CA ALA A 68 -0.96 -8.73 6.07
C ALA A 68 -0.73 -8.04 4.71
N LEU A 69 -0.82 -8.79 3.60
CA LEU A 69 -0.71 -8.22 2.26
C LEU A 69 -1.92 -7.38 1.86
N LYS A 70 -3.10 -7.65 2.43
CA LYS A 70 -4.27 -6.76 2.28
C LYS A 70 -4.04 -5.38 2.91
N LEU A 71 -3.05 -5.26 3.80
CA LEU A 71 -2.61 -4.02 4.44
C LEU A 71 -1.48 -3.31 3.66
N THR A 72 -1.20 -3.74 2.44
CA THR A 72 -0.18 -3.10 1.59
C THR A 72 -0.79 -2.01 0.72
N VAL A 73 0.05 -1.08 0.32
CA VAL A 73 -0.33 0.03 -0.54
C VAL A 73 -0.69 -0.48 -1.94
N GLU A 74 0.08 -1.44 -2.44
CA GLU A 74 -0.17 -2.14 -3.71
C GLU A 74 -1.58 -2.74 -3.75
N TYR A 75 -2.04 -3.37 -2.67
CA TYR A 75 -3.39 -3.92 -2.61
C TYR A 75 -4.45 -2.81 -2.67
N LEU A 76 -4.28 -1.71 -1.92
CA LEU A 76 -5.23 -0.60 -1.93
C LEU A 76 -5.35 0.07 -3.31
N ILE A 77 -4.24 0.30 -4.00
CA ILE A 77 -4.23 0.96 -5.32
C ILE A 77 -5.02 0.17 -6.37
N LEU A 78 -5.07 -1.16 -6.23
CA LEU A 78 -5.80 -2.03 -7.15
C LEU A 78 -7.30 -2.07 -6.92
N LYS A 79 -7.76 -1.60 -5.75
CA LYS A 79 -9.19 -1.56 -5.49
C LYS A 79 -9.89 -0.64 -6.51
N PRO A 80 -11.03 -1.06 -7.08
CA PRO A 80 -11.74 -0.27 -8.08
C PRO A 80 -12.17 1.10 -7.56
N GLU A 81 -12.44 1.22 -6.26
CA GLU A 81 -12.76 2.48 -5.58
C GLU A 81 -11.63 3.53 -5.63
N TYR A 82 -10.37 3.11 -5.72
CA TYR A 82 -9.20 4.00 -5.78
C TYR A 82 -8.53 4.02 -7.15
N SER A 83 -8.98 3.18 -8.08
CA SER A 83 -8.44 3.10 -9.44
C SER A 83 -8.43 4.45 -10.15
N ALA A 84 -9.40 5.33 -9.88
CA ALA A 84 -9.48 6.66 -10.47
C ALA A 84 -8.40 7.65 -9.96
N LEU A 85 -7.74 7.36 -8.83
CA LEU A 85 -6.67 8.19 -8.27
C LEU A 85 -5.29 7.89 -8.87
N PHE A 86 -5.14 6.74 -9.52
CA PHE A 86 -3.84 6.23 -9.97
C PHE A 86 -3.83 5.93 -11.46
N ASN A 87 -2.66 6.11 -12.08
CA ASN A 87 -2.48 5.82 -13.49
C ASN A 87 -2.46 4.30 -13.74
N PRO A 88 -2.85 3.85 -14.96
CA PRO A 88 -2.77 2.44 -15.32
C PRO A 88 -1.37 1.85 -15.14
N ASP A 89 -0.30 2.60 -15.47
CA ASP A 89 1.09 2.16 -15.25
C ASP A 89 1.40 1.85 -13.78
N GLN A 90 0.88 2.67 -12.87
CA GLN A 90 1.06 2.50 -11.43
C GLN A 90 0.33 1.26 -10.93
N GLN A 91 -0.89 1.03 -11.42
CA GLN A 91 -1.64 -0.18 -11.14
C GLN A 91 -0.96 -1.42 -11.72
N GLU A 92 -0.39 -1.34 -12.92
CA GLU A 92 0.35 -2.45 -13.50
C GLU A 92 1.58 -2.81 -12.67
N ILE A 93 2.30 -1.83 -12.13
CA ILE A 93 3.42 -2.08 -11.20
C ILE A 93 2.93 -2.79 -9.94
N ALA A 94 1.83 -2.31 -9.33
CA ALA A 94 1.24 -2.95 -8.16
C ALA A 94 0.77 -4.39 -8.47
N LYS A 95 0.09 -4.60 -9.59
CA LYS A 95 -0.32 -5.93 -10.07
C LYS A 95 0.87 -6.85 -10.27
N LYS A 96 1.95 -6.38 -10.90
CA LYS A 96 3.17 -7.16 -11.14
C LYS A 96 3.80 -7.59 -9.82
N ARG A 97 3.93 -6.68 -8.85
CA ARG A 97 4.47 -6.99 -7.51
C ARG A 97 3.64 -8.05 -6.77
N LEU A 98 2.31 -7.91 -6.77
CA LEU A 98 1.41 -8.88 -6.12
C LEU A 98 1.41 -10.24 -6.83
N LYS A 99 1.42 -10.24 -8.18
CA LYS A 99 1.51 -11.48 -8.98
C LYS A 99 2.84 -12.22 -8.78
N GLN A 100 3.96 -11.51 -8.66
CA GLN A 100 5.27 -12.12 -8.34
C GLN A 100 5.24 -12.90 -7.03
N LEU A 101 4.36 -12.53 -6.12
CA LEU A 101 4.17 -13.17 -4.82
C LEU A 101 2.95 -14.11 -4.78
N ASN A 102 2.34 -14.39 -5.94
CA ASN A 102 1.19 -15.27 -6.09
C ASN A 102 -0.03 -14.88 -5.24
N ILE A 103 -0.29 -13.58 -5.11
CA ILE A 103 -1.41 -13.03 -4.32
C ILE A 103 -2.62 -12.75 -5.20
N GLU A 104 -3.81 -13.08 -4.69
CA GLU A 104 -5.08 -12.72 -5.32
C GLU A 104 -5.30 -11.20 -5.26
N LEU A 105 -5.59 -10.62 -6.42
CA LEU A 105 -5.83 -9.19 -6.57
C LEU A 105 -7.27 -8.86 -6.11
N PRO A 106 -7.50 -7.69 -5.50
CA PRO A 106 -8.84 -7.24 -5.10
C PRO A 106 -9.76 -6.95 -6.28
#